data_AF-A0A2V6T2H6-F1
#
_entry.id   AF-A0A2V6T2H6-F1
#
_cell.length_a   1.000
_cell.length_b   1.000
_cell.length_c   1.000
_cell.angle_alpha   90.00
_cell.angle_beta   90.00
_cell.angle_gamma   90.00
#
_symmetry.space_group_name_H-M   'P 1'
#
loop_
_entity.id
_entity.type
_entity.pdbx_description
1 polymer ?
#
loop_
_entity_poly.entity_id
_entity_poly.type
_entity_poly.pdbx_seq_one_letter_code
_entity_poly.pdbx_strand_id
1 'polypeptide(L)'
;MESSGPIDLSGHDRAGTPCALLSSSHPARVNLPKEGEPILATVPPSVATQTERAVLRTGSYVIPARTLTYPVQRVDRSRAWLVAILLVGFLGALYWPVLLKLVGDWWDDPNYSHAFLVPFFSAFLVWQRRNKLAALSPSGTWVGVPVLVVGLALLLLGEVGGERFLAASSLVVVVAGLVLFHLGVAVFRQLAFPLGYYLAFAVPLPAIAFYAIAFPLQRLAAGNAAWTLDLLGIPVLLDGNVIHLSQVTLGVTEACSGIRSLISMFAVAVTWSVLTLRGFWPGAVLVASAVPITVIANAGRVVATGLVAQYVGVEYATGFFHAFSGWVIFLIAFAGLLGVHALIRLVQGWSASREPARPT
;
A
#
# COMPACT_ATOMS: atom_id res chain seq x y z
N MET A 1 45.79 19.38 55.05
CA MET A 1 47.05 20.11 54.80
C MET A 1 47.66 19.44 53.56
N GLU A 2 47.33 19.93 52.36
CA GLU A 2 47.99 21.06 51.67
C GLU A 2 49.31 20.61 51.01
N SER A 3 49.76 21.10 49.84
CA SER A 3 49.24 22.12 48.91
C SER A 3 49.79 21.88 47.48
N SER A 4 48.92 22.13 46.51
CA SER A 4 49.09 22.76 45.18
C SER A 4 50.39 23.50 44.77
N GLY A 5 50.77 23.30 43.49
CA GLY A 5 51.35 24.30 42.55
C GLY A 5 52.87 24.61 42.63
N PRO A 6 53.45 25.38 41.67
CA PRO A 6 52.83 26.10 40.55
C PRO A 6 53.50 25.90 39.15
N ILE A 7 53.15 26.78 38.20
CA ILE A 7 53.55 26.88 36.77
C ILE A 7 54.62 27.99 36.60
N ASP A 8 55.48 27.94 35.57
CA ASP A 8 55.98 29.18 34.93
C ASP A 8 56.30 29.03 33.42
N LEU A 9 56.42 30.18 32.73
CA LEU A 9 56.41 30.39 31.28
C LEU A 9 57.67 31.12 30.78
N SER A 10 58.17 30.77 29.59
CA SER A 10 58.93 31.61 28.63
C SER A 10 59.49 30.72 27.50
N GLY A 11 59.77 31.16 26.28
CA GLY A 11 59.61 32.46 25.61
C GLY A 11 59.92 32.30 24.10
N HIS A 12 59.87 33.38 23.31
CA HIS A 12 60.20 33.42 21.87
C HIS A 12 61.65 32.90 21.57
N ASP A 13 62.08 32.55 20.34
CA ASP A 13 61.92 33.33 19.09
C ASP A 13 62.26 32.55 17.78
N ARG A 14 62.37 33.29 16.66
CA ARG A 14 62.30 32.88 15.25
C ARG A 14 63.54 32.22 14.63
N ALA A 15 63.25 31.44 13.58
CA ALA A 15 63.91 31.33 12.26
C ALA A 15 65.45 31.17 12.12
N GLY A 16 65.86 30.20 11.27
CA GLY A 16 67.19 30.21 10.62
C GLY A 16 67.76 28.85 10.23
N THR A 17 67.56 28.40 8.99
CA THR A 17 68.49 27.48 8.30
C THR A 17 69.71 28.29 7.84
N PRO A 18 70.95 27.73 7.71
CA PRO A 18 71.25 26.86 6.56
C PRO A 18 72.37 25.77 6.70
N CYS A 19 72.36 24.86 5.71
CA CYS A 19 73.44 24.10 5.05
C CYS A 19 74.87 23.93 5.66
N ALA A 20 75.33 22.67 5.71
CA ALA A 20 76.65 22.14 5.32
C ALA A 20 76.67 20.60 5.56
N LEU A 21 77.41 19.69 4.91
CA LEU A 21 78.10 19.52 3.62
C LEU A 21 78.95 18.23 3.77
N LEU A 22 78.89 17.26 2.82
CA LEU A 22 79.90 16.19 2.55
C LEU A 22 80.10 15.14 3.68
N SER A 23 80.34 13.83 3.48
CA SER A 23 80.68 12.97 2.33
C SER A 23 80.19 11.51 2.66
N SER A 24 80.49 10.37 2.03
CA SER A 24 81.35 9.98 0.89
C SER A 24 80.87 8.63 0.29
N SER A 25 81.39 8.28 -0.91
CA SER A 25 81.52 6.92 -1.49
C SER A 25 80.28 6.04 -1.79
N HIS A 26 80.23 5.57 -3.04
CA HIS A 26 79.27 4.66 -3.68
C HIS A 26 79.97 3.29 -4.00
N PRO A 27 79.33 2.25 -4.61
CA PRO A 27 77.95 2.15 -5.13
C PRO A 27 77.18 0.85 -4.81
N ALA A 28 75.85 0.92 -4.80
CA ALA A 28 74.98 -0.19 -5.22
C ALA A 28 73.68 0.37 -5.82
N ARG A 29 73.49 0.23 -7.15
CA ARG A 29 72.27 0.73 -7.82
C ARG A 29 71.11 -0.25 -7.65
N VAL A 30 70.19 0.08 -6.74
CA VAL A 30 68.80 -0.38 -6.79
C VAL A 30 67.93 0.88 -6.93
N ASN A 31 67.15 0.96 -8.00
CA ASN A 31 66.28 2.11 -8.23
C ASN A 31 65.08 2.05 -7.29
N LEU A 32 65.11 2.85 -6.22
CA LEU A 32 63.92 3.17 -5.43
C LEU A 32 62.99 4.09 -6.25
N PRO A 33 61.66 3.86 -6.24
CA PRO A 33 60.72 4.83 -6.77
C PRO A 33 60.75 6.10 -5.91
N LYS A 34 60.51 7.26 -6.52
CA LYS A 34 60.51 8.55 -5.82
C LYS A 34 59.29 8.66 -4.91
N GLU A 35 59.47 9.24 -3.73
CA GLU A 35 58.35 9.70 -2.91
C GLU A 35 57.53 10.73 -3.69
N GLY A 36 56.21 10.53 -3.78
CA GLY A 36 55.30 11.49 -4.42
C GLY A 36 54.21 10.89 -5.32
N GLU A 37 54.32 9.63 -5.76
CA GLU A 37 53.25 8.98 -6.52
C GLU A 37 52.22 8.30 -5.60
N PRO A 38 50.90 8.51 -5.82
CA PRO A 38 49.89 7.73 -5.13
C PRO A 38 49.92 6.28 -5.62
N ILE A 39 50.11 5.33 -4.71
CA ILE A 39 50.00 3.90 -5.02
C ILE A 39 48.54 3.60 -5.39
N LEU A 40 48.23 3.64 -6.68
CA LEU A 40 46.94 3.24 -7.23
C LEU A 40 46.84 1.70 -7.22
N ALA A 41 46.67 1.13 -6.03
CA ALA A 41 46.33 -0.28 -5.88
C ALA A 41 44.93 -0.51 -6.49
N THR A 42 44.89 -1.00 -7.72
CA THR A 42 43.67 -1.40 -8.43
C THR A 42 43.08 -2.65 -7.78
N VAL A 43 42.27 -2.44 -6.74
CA VAL A 43 41.47 -3.50 -6.12
C VAL A 43 40.44 -3.99 -7.15
N PRO A 44 40.43 -5.29 -7.51
CA PRO A 44 39.41 -5.81 -8.42
C PRO A 44 38.02 -5.71 -7.79
N PRO A 45 36.96 -5.38 -8.56
CA PRO A 45 35.64 -5.07 -8.02
C PRO A 45 34.88 -6.35 -7.63
N SER A 46 35.22 -6.93 -6.48
CA SER A 46 34.50 -8.10 -5.92
C SER A 46 34.28 -8.08 -4.41
N VAL A 47 34.91 -7.16 -3.67
CA VAL A 47 34.76 -7.05 -2.20
C VAL A 47 34.55 -5.61 -1.77
N ALA A 48 33.30 -5.26 -1.43
CA ALA A 48 32.96 -3.98 -0.83
C ALA A 48 33.22 -4.01 0.69
N THR A 49 34.48 -3.91 1.12
CA THR A 49 34.85 -3.68 2.52
C THR A 49 34.72 -2.21 2.88
N GLN A 50 33.61 -1.83 3.51
CA GLN A 50 33.41 -0.50 4.08
C GLN A 50 34.42 -0.26 5.20
N THR A 51 35.42 0.59 4.93
CA THR A 51 36.56 0.81 5.83
C THR A 51 36.42 2.16 6.55
N GLU A 52 35.76 2.16 7.69
CA GLU A 52 35.60 3.37 8.51
C GLU A 52 36.86 3.58 9.38
N ARG A 53 37.71 4.54 9.01
CA ARG A 53 38.95 4.87 9.74
C ARG A 53 38.69 5.87 10.87
N ALA A 54 38.28 5.37 12.03
CA ALA A 54 38.35 6.14 13.28
C ALA A 54 39.81 6.21 13.78
N VAL A 55 40.56 7.26 13.40
CA VAL A 55 41.94 7.47 13.86
C VAL A 55 41.94 8.23 15.19
N LEU A 56 41.81 7.49 16.30
CA LEU A 56 42.11 8.03 17.63
C LEU A 56 43.64 8.12 17.81
N ARG A 57 44.19 9.33 17.71
CA ARG A 57 45.59 9.61 18.05
C ARG A 57 45.71 9.97 19.54
N THR A 58 46.09 8.98 20.36
CA THR A 58 46.60 9.25 21.71
C THR A 58 47.65 8.21 22.08
N GLY A 59 48.85 8.67 22.45
CA GLY A 59 49.89 7.93 23.19
C GLY A 59 50.24 6.50 22.76
N SER A 60 51.30 6.36 21.96
CA SER A 60 52.34 5.30 22.01
C SER A 60 51.96 3.82 22.20
N TYR A 61 50.71 3.41 22.04
CA TYR A 61 50.29 2.01 22.10
C TYR A 61 49.89 1.55 20.70
N VAL A 62 50.82 0.89 19.99
CA VAL A 62 50.51 0.23 18.72
C VAL A 62 49.72 -1.03 19.04
N ILE A 63 48.40 -0.87 19.22
CA ILE A 63 47.49 -2.02 19.18
C ILE A 63 47.64 -2.63 17.80
N PRO A 64 48.08 -3.91 17.66
CA PRO A 64 48.15 -4.54 16.36
C PRO A 64 46.75 -4.51 15.76
N ALA A 65 46.63 -3.96 14.55
CA ALA A 65 45.37 -3.91 13.81
C ALA A 65 44.97 -5.33 13.41
N ARG A 66 44.44 -6.09 14.38
CA ARG A 66 43.82 -7.39 14.18
C ARG A 66 42.53 -7.11 13.44
N THR A 67 42.62 -7.10 12.11
CA THR A 67 41.46 -7.01 11.22
C THR A 67 40.52 -8.15 11.61
N LEU A 68 39.47 -7.81 12.36
CA LEU A 68 38.38 -8.73 12.65
C LEU A 68 37.58 -8.85 11.35
N THR A 69 38.06 -9.72 10.47
CA THR A 69 37.32 -10.22 9.31
C THR A 69 36.18 -11.07 9.83
N TYR A 70 35.09 -10.40 10.25
CA TYR A 70 33.81 -11.06 10.42
C TYR A 70 33.44 -11.68 9.07
N PRO A 71 33.22 -13.01 8.99
CA PRO A 71 32.72 -13.60 7.77
C PRO A 71 31.30 -13.05 7.56
N VAL A 72 31.15 -12.11 6.63
CA VAL A 72 29.83 -11.71 6.12
C VAL A 72 29.26 -12.97 5.47
N GLN A 73 28.43 -13.70 6.22
CA GLN A 73 27.80 -14.92 5.75
C GLN A 73 26.91 -14.56 4.56
N ARG A 74 27.46 -14.76 3.36
CA ARG A 74 26.73 -14.61 2.11
C ARG A 74 25.71 -15.74 2.07
N VAL A 75 24.49 -15.46 2.52
CA VAL A 75 23.37 -16.41 2.48
C VAL A 75 23.30 -16.96 1.06
N ASP A 76 23.48 -18.26 0.93
CA ASP A 76 23.46 -18.94 -0.35
C ASP A 76 22.11 -18.68 -1.02
N ARG A 77 22.16 -17.98 -2.16
CA ARG A 77 20.97 -17.50 -2.86
C ARG A 77 20.07 -18.67 -3.28
N SER A 78 20.63 -19.85 -3.51
CA SER A 78 19.87 -21.07 -3.80
C SER A 78 19.02 -21.52 -2.60
N ARG A 79 19.60 -21.51 -1.39
CA ARG A 79 18.92 -21.86 -0.14
C ARG A 79 17.84 -20.85 0.22
N ALA A 80 18.10 -19.56 0.01
CA ALA A 80 17.11 -18.50 0.22
C ALA A 80 15.87 -18.68 -0.69
N TRP A 81 16.08 -19.02 -1.97
CA TRP A 81 14.97 -19.35 -2.88
C TRP A 81 14.23 -20.62 -2.46
N LEU A 82 14.93 -21.67 -2.06
CA LEU A 82 14.30 -22.91 -1.58
C LEU A 82 13.40 -22.66 -0.35
N VAL A 83 13.90 -21.93 0.65
CA VAL A 83 13.11 -21.56 1.84
C VAL A 83 11.89 -20.71 1.47
N ALA A 84 12.03 -19.76 0.54
CA ALA A 84 10.91 -18.95 0.06
C ALA A 84 9.84 -19.80 -0.66
N ILE A 85 10.26 -20.73 -1.52
CA ILE A 85 9.35 -21.66 -2.22
C ILE A 85 8.62 -22.58 -1.23
N LEU A 86 9.34 -23.15 -0.27
CA LEU A 86 8.74 -24.00 0.77
C LEU A 86 7.76 -23.23 1.66
N LEU A 87 8.08 -22.00 2.04
CA LEU A 87 7.19 -21.14 2.83
C LEU A 87 5.92 -20.76 2.05
N VAL A 88 6.04 -20.40 0.77
CA VAL A 88 4.90 -20.11 -0.11
C VAL A 88 4.05 -21.36 -0.35
N GLY A 89 4.67 -22.52 -0.56
CA GLY A 89 3.97 -23.79 -0.70
C GLY A 89 3.22 -24.20 0.57
N PHE A 90 3.85 -24.03 1.74
CA PHE A 90 3.21 -24.28 3.04
C PHE A 90 2.03 -23.33 3.30
N LEU A 91 2.20 -22.01 3.06
CA LEU A 91 1.09 -21.05 3.15
C LEU A 91 -0.03 -21.40 2.17
N GLY A 92 0.30 -21.76 0.93
CA GLY A 92 -0.65 -22.15 -0.10
C GLY A 92 -1.46 -23.39 0.30
N ALA A 93 -0.83 -24.41 0.89
CA ALA A 93 -1.49 -25.60 1.40
C ALA A 93 -2.38 -25.28 2.63
N LEU A 94 -1.86 -24.49 3.59
CA LEU A 94 -2.59 -24.08 4.80
C LEU A 94 -3.84 -23.25 4.47
N TYR A 95 -3.73 -22.32 3.51
CA TYR A 95 -4.81 -21.44 3.10
C TYR A 95 -5.66 -21.98 1.95
N TRP A 96 -5.36 -23.15 1.39
CA TRP A 96 -6.11 -23.74 0.29
C TRP A 96 -7.64 -23.74 0.48
N PRO A 97 -8.21 -24.24 1.61
CA PRO A 97 -9.66 -24.20 1.81
C PRO A 97 -10.22 -22.77 1.93
N VAL A 98 -9.47 -21.84 2.54
CA VAL A 98 -9.86 -20.43 2.65
C VAL A 98 -9.90 -19.78 1.27
N LEU A 99 -8.89 -20.02 0.44
CA LEU A 99 -8.80 -19.49 -0.93
C LEU A 99 -9.91 -20.06 -1.83
N LEU A 100 -10.26 -21.34 -1.71
CA LEU A 100 -11.40 -21.91 -2.43
C LEU A 100 -12.73 -21.27 -2.03
N LYS A 101 -12.99 -21.08 -0.72
CA LYS A 101 -14.18 -20.35 -0.23
C LYS A 101 -14.21 -18.93 -0.78
N LEU A 102 -13.08 -18.22 -0.74
CA LEU A 102 -12.94 -16.84 -1.18
C LEU A 102 -13.14 -16.67 -2.69
N VAL A 103 -12.61 -17.59 -3.51
CA VAL A 103 -12.86 -17.61 -4.96
C VAL A 103 -14.32 -17.96 -5.26
N GLY A 104 -14.94 -18.83 -4.46
CA GLY A 104 -16.39 -19.09 -4.49
C GLY A 104 -17.18 -17.82 -4.22
N ASP A 105 -16.87 -17.08 -3.14
CA ASP A 105 -17.51 -15.80 -2.81
C ASP A 105 -17.40 -14.79 -3.98
N TRP A 106 -16.25 -14.71 -4.67
CA TRP A 106 -16.07 -13.81 -5.82
C TRP A 106 -16.88 -14.24 -7.06
N TRP A 107 -17.12 -15.53 -7.23
CA TRP A 107 -17.83 -16.11 -8.37
C TRP A 107 -19.35 -16.11 -8.16
N ASP A 108 -19.80 -16.53 -6.97
CA ASP A 108 -21.19 -16.76 -6.63
C ASP A 108 -21.88 -15.54 -6.01
N ASP A 109 -21.16 -14.64 -5.31
CA ASP A 109 -21.71 -13.35 -4.85
C ASP A 109 -21.35 -12.22 -5.83
N PRO A 110 -22.32 -11.70 -6.61
CA PRO A 110 -22.09 -10.60 -7.52
C PRO A 110 -21.67 -9.28 -6.85
N ASN A 111 -21.81 -9.15 -5.52
CA ASN A 111 -21.28 -8.02 -4.75
C ASN A 111 -19.75 -7.99 -4.75
N TYR A 112 -19.10 -9.16 -4.83
CA TYR A 112 -17.65 -9.31 -4.74
C TYR A 112 -16.97 -9.72 -6.05
N SER A 113 -17.65 -9.82 -7.19
CA SER A 113 -16.99 -10.18 -8.47
C SER A 113 -15.87 -9.24 -8.92
N HIS A 114 -15.85 -7.99 -8.44
CA HIS A 114 -14.74 -7.06 -8.65
C HIS A 114 -13.44 -7.50 -7.94
N ALA A 115 -13.56 -8.30 -6.88
CA ALA A 115 -12.44 -8.80 -6.08
C ALA A 115 -11.48 -9.68 -6.88
N PHE A 116 -11.92 -10.35 -7.96
CA PHE A 116 -11.02 -11.08 -8.86
C PHE A 116 -9.84 -10.22 -9.37
N LEU A 117 -10.03 -8.92 -9.56
CA LEU A 117 -8.98 -7.99 -10.02
C LEU A 117 -8.09 -7.47 -8.89
N VAL A 118 -8.55 -7.55 -7.63
CA VAL A 118 -7.87 -6.97 -6.46
C VAL A 118 -6.52 -7.63 -6.16
N PRO A 119 -6.34 -8.97 -6.21
CA PRO A 119 -5.04 -9.62 -6.07
C PRO A 119 -4.03 -9.14 -7.12
N PHE A 120 -4.46 -9.05 -8.39
CA PHE A 120 -3.59 -8.59 -9.49
C PHE A 120 -3.17 -7.13 -9.31
N PHE A 121 -4.10 -6.24 -8.92
CA PHE A 121 -3.75 -4.86 -8.63
C PHE A 121 -2.85 -4.72 -7.39
N SER A 122 -3.08 -5.51 -6.35
CA SER A 122 -2.21 -5.57 -5.16
C SER A 122 -0.79 -6.00 -5.54
N ALA A 123 -0.64 -7.03 -6.38
CA ALA A 123 0.66 -7.46 -6.90
C ALA A 123 1.31 -6.38 -7.78
N PHE A 124 0.54 -5.68 -8.62
CA PHE A 124 1.02 -4.55 -9.41
C PHE A 124 1.55 -3.39 -8.54
N LEU A 125 0.85 -3.04 -7.44
CA LEU A 125 1.31 -2.04 -6.48
C LEU A 125 2.63 -2.43 -5.81
N VAL A 126 2.83 -3.72 -5.50
CA VAL A 126 4.12 -4.24 -5.01
C VAL A 126 5.20 -4.13 -6.08
N TRP A 127 4.90 -4.52 -7.32
CA TRP A 127 5.82 -4.47 -8.45
C TRP A 127 6.25 -3.04 -8.83
N GLN A 128 5.34 -2.05 -8.69
CA GLN A 128 5.64 -0.63 -8.84
C GLN A 128 6.63 -0.14 -7.76
N ARG A 129 6.59 -0.74 -6.56
CA ARG A 129 7.48 -0.41 -5.43
C ARG A 129 8.79 -1.21 -5.43
N ARG A 130 9.03 -2.13 -6.38
CA ARG A 130 10.20 -3.03 -6.40
C ARG A 130 11.55 -2.31 -6.26
N ASN A 131 11.74 -1.15 -6.88
CA ASN A 131 13.00 -0.41 -6.80
C ASN A 131 13.22 0.18 -5.39
N LYS A 132 12.14 0.62 -4.71
CA LYS A 132 12.20 1.08 -3.32
C LYS A 132 12.45 -0.09 -2.37
N LEU A 133 11.81 -1.23 -2.61
CA LEU A 133 12.01 -2.47 -1.85
C LEU A 133 13.45 -2.98 -1.97
N ALA A 134 14.02 -2.97 -3.17
CA ALA A 134 15.40 -3.40 -3.42
C ALA A 134 16.47 -2.45 -2.83
N ALA A 135 16.12 -1.19 -2.56
CA ALA A 135 16.99 -0.22 -1.90
C ALA A 135 16.93 -0.28 -0.36
N LEU A 136 16.02 -1.07 0.22
CA LEU A 136 15.92 -1.25 1.67
C LEU A 136 16.72 -2.48 2.11
N SER A 137 17.60 -2.30 3.10
CA SER A 137 18.23 -3.42 3.81
C SER A 137 17.19 -4.14 4.67
N PRO A 138 16.93 -5.45 4.48
CA PRO A 138 16.05 -6.21 5.35
C PRO A 138 16.58 -6.25 6.78
N SER A 139 15.72 -5.92 7.75
CA SER A 139 16.07 -5.94 9.18
C SER A 139 14.86 -6.41 9.98
N GLY A 140 14.73 -7.73 10.10
CA GLY A 140 13.62 -8.40 10.77
C GLY A 140 13.41 -7.93 12.22
N THR A 141 12.15 -7.96 12.67
CA THR A 141 11.80 -7.57 14.04
C THR A 141 10.95 -8.63 14.73
N TRP A 142 11.23 -8.88 16.02
CA TRP A 142 10.44 -9.76 16.88
C TRP A 142 8.97 -9.34 17.02
N VAL A 143 8.62 -8.08 16.70
CA VAL A 143 7.22 -7.60 16.59
C VAL A 143 6.42 -8.38 15.53
N GLY A 144 7.08 -9.01 14.55
CA GLY A 144 6.42 -9.91 13.61
C GLY A 144 5.83 -11.16 14.27
N VAL A 145 6.40 -11.66 15.39
CA VAL A 145 5.93 -12.88 16.07
C VAL A 145 4.52 -12.72 16.68
N PRO A 146 4.21 -11.71 17.52
CA PRO A 146 2.85 -11.53 18.02
C PRO A 146 1.85 -11.25 16.88
N VAL A 147 2.25 -10.57 15.79
CA VAL A 147 1.39 -10.40 14.61
C VAL A 147 1.11 -11.73 13.91
N LEU A 148 2.11 -12.61 13.77
CA LEU A 148 1.92 -13.98 13.26
C LEU A 148 0.98 -14.79 14.14
N VAL A 149 1.14 -14.74 15.47
CA VAL A 149 0.28 -15.45 16.42
C VAL A 149 -1.16 -14.96 16.33
N VAL A 150 -1.38 -13.63 16.22
CA VAL A 150 -2.72 -13.06 15.99
C VAL A 150 -3.29 -13.53 14.64
N GLY A 151 -2.48 -13.56 13.58
CA GLY A 151 -2.91 -14.09 12.27
C GLY A 151 -3.35 -15.56 12.36
N LEU A 152 -2.54 -16.43 12.97
CA LEU A 152 -2.89 -17.84 13.14
C LEU A 152 -4.10 -18.05 14.07
N ALA A 153 -4.26 -17.21 15.10
CA ALA A 153 -5.45 -17.22 15.95
C ALA A 153 -6.70 -16.79 15.18
N LEU A 154 -6.63 -15.78 14.30
CA LEU A 154 -7.73 -15.38 13.42
C LEU A 154 -8.11 -16.49 12.43
N LEU A 155 -7.12 -17.22 11.88
CA LEU A 155 -7.37 -18.37 11.02
C LEU A 155 -8.14 -19.47 11.78
N LEU A 156 -7.66 -19.82 12.98
CA LEU A 156 -8.28 -20.84 13.82
C LEU A 156 -9.70 -20.44 14.26
N LEU A 157 -9.89 -19.21 14.72
CA LEU A 157 -11.19 -18.68 15.13
C LEU A 157 -12.16 -18.54 13.96
N GLY A 158 -11.67 -18.17 12.77
CA GLY A 158 -12.47 -18.10 11.54
C GLY A 158 -12.95 -19.47 11.08
N GLU A 159 -12.06 -20.46 11.00
CA GLU A 159 -12.45 -21.83 10.60
C GLU A 159 -13.32 -22.54 11.65
N VAL A 160 -13.00 -22.43 12.95
CA VAL A 160 -13.81 -23.04 14.03
C VAL A 160 -15.16 -22.33 14.22
N GLY A 161 -15.18 -20.99 14.10
CA GLY A 161 -16.39 -20.18 14.23
C GLY A 161 -17.24 -20.08 12.95
N GLY A 162 -16.78 -20.64 11.83
CA GLY A 162 -17.45 -20.52 10.52
C GLY A 162 -17.45 -19.10 9.94
N GLU A 163 -16.57 -18.22 10.41
CA GLU A 163 -16.53 -16.80 10.04
C GLU A 163 -15.51 -16.56 8.91
N ARG A 164 -16.03 -16.23 7.72
CA ARG A 164 -15.26 -16.09 6.47
C ARG A 164 -14.33 -14.89 6.48
N PHE A 165 -14.75 -13.75 7.02
CA PHE A 165 -13.95 -12.54 7.11
C PHE A 165 -12.73 -12.76 8.02
N LEU A 166 -12.87 -13.42 9.18
CA LEU A 166 -11.74 -13.76 10.05
C LEU A 166 -10.78 -14.73 9.35
N ALA A 167 -11.30 -15.80 8.74
CA ALA A 167 -10.47 -16.79 8.04
C ALA A 167 -9.68 -16.14 6.88
N ALA A 168 -10.33 -15.33 6.03
CA ALA A 168 -9.68 -14.70 4.89
C ALA A 168 -8.78 -13.49 5.27
N SER A 169 -9.17 -12.67 6.24
CA SER A 169 -8.33 -11.56 6.73
C SER A 169 -7.05 -12.08 7.41
N SER A 170 -7.11 -13.26 8.03
CA SER A 170 -5.94 -13.88 8.66
C SER A 170 -4.75 -14.06 7.71
N LEU A 171 -5.00 -14.33 6.41
CA LEU A 171 -3.94 -14.44 5.40
C LEU A 171 -3.12 -13.15 5.30
N VAL A 172 -3.79 -12.00 5.30
CA VAL A 172 -3.14 -10.68 5.23
C VAL A 172 -2.34 -10.41 6.51
N VAL A 173 -2.89 -10.79 7.66
CA VAL A 173 -2.21 -10.63 8.97
C VAL A 173 -0.99 -11.54 9.09
N VAL A 174 -1.08 -12.81 8.65
CA VAL A 174 0.06 -13.75 8.60
C VAL A 174 1.14 -13.23 7.65
N VAL A 175 0.78 -12.77 6.44
CA VAL A 175 1.75 -12.18 5.50
C VAL A 175 2.40 -10.92 6.09
N ALA A 176 1.63 -10.04 6.75
CA ALA A 176 2.16 -8.87 7.46
C ALA A 176 3.16 -9.27 8.56
N GLY A 177 2.82 -10.29 9.36
CA GLY A 177 3.69 -10.85 10.40
C GLY A 177 4.97 -11.47 9.84
N LEU A 178 4.89 -12.24 8.75
CA LEU A 178 6.05 -12.81 8.06
C LEU A 178 6.99 -11.72 7.52
N VAL A 179 6.43 -10.66 6.92
CA VAL A 179 7.17 -9.50 6.42
C VAL A 179 7.84 -8.76 7.58
N LEU A 180 7.14 -8.49 8.68
CA LEU A 180 7.74 -7.85 9.86
C LEU A 180 8.85 -8.69 10.46
N PHE A 181 8.65 -10.00 10.60
CA PHE A 181 9.61 -10.91 11.22
C PHE A 181 10.90 -11.06 10.41
N HIS A 182 10.81 -11.21 9.08
CA HIS A 182 11.99 -11.44 8.22
C HIS A 182 12.58 -10.17 7.60
N LEU A 183 11.74 -9.20 7.23
CA LEU A 183 12.14 -8.06 6.38
C LEU A 183 12.08 -6.71 7.12
N GLY A 184 11.28 -6.63 8.19
CA GLY A 184 11.23 -5.47 9.09
C GLY A 184 10.20 -4.40 8.74
N VAL A 185 10.11 -3.41 9.64
CA VAL A 185 9.13 -2.32 9.57
C VAL A 185 9.31 -1.46 8.30
N ALA A 186 10.54 -1.25 7.83
CA ALA A 186 10.80 -0.45 6.63
C ALA A 186 10.17 -1.07 5.37
N VAL A 187 10.30 -2.39 5.21
CA VAL A 187 9.69 -3.14 4.11
C VAL A 187 8.18 -3.24 4.31
N PHE A 188 7.72 -3.53 5.53
CA PHE A 188 6.29 -3.54 5.85
C PHE A 188 5.60 -2.22 5.48
N ARG A 189 6.19 -1.05 5.76
CA ARG A 189 5.63 0.26 5.36
C ARG A 189 5.47 0.43 3.85
N GLN A 190 6.28 -0.24 3.02
CA GLN A 190 6.10 -0.25 1.56
C GLN A 190 4.98 -1.21 1.13
N LEU A 191 4.74 -2.29 1.86
CA LEU A 191 3.73 -3.32 1.56
C LEU A 191 2.37 -3.10 2.25
N ALA A 192 2.30 -2.25 3.28
CA ALA A 192 1.09 -2.00 4.07
C ALA A 192 -0.08 -1.48 3.23
N PHE A 193 0.18 -0.62 2.23
CA PHE A 193 -0.86 -0.17 1.31
C PHE A 193 -1.35 -1.29 0.35
N PRO A 194 -0.48 -2.02 -0.38
CA PRO A 194 -0.91 -3.21 -1.13
C PRO A 194 -1.70 -4.24 -0.30
N LEU A 195 -1.22 -4.56 0.92
CA LEU A 195 -1.88 -5.51 1.81
C LEU A 195 -3.23 -5.00 2.32
N GLY A 196 -3.30 -3.71 2.70
CA GLY A 196 -4.54 -3.06 3.11
C GLY A 196 -5.56 -2.94 1.98
N TYR A 197 -5.12 -2.72 0.74
CA TYR A 197 -5.99 -2.71 -0.45
C TYR A 197 -6.57 -4.11 -0.71
N TYR A 198 -5.75 -5.17 -0.62
CA TYR A 198 -6.26 -6.54 -0.67
C TYR A 198 -7.29 -6.80 0.43
N LEU A 199 -6.98 -6.45 1.69
CA LEU A 199 -7.89 -6.67 2.81
C LEU A 199 -9.22 -5.92 2.66
N ALA A 200 -9.20 -4.69 2.15
CA ALA A 200 -10.38 -3.84 2.04
C ALA A 200 -11.32 -4.21 0.87
N PHE A 201 -10.80 -4.82 -0.20
CA PHE A 201 -11.56 -5.05 -1.44
C PHE A 201 -11.56 -6.50 -1.95
N ALA A 202 -10.69 -7.38 -1.46
CA ALA A 202 -10.70 -8.81 -1.81
C ALA A 202 -11.48 -9.64 -0.80
N VAL A 203 -11.48 -9.24 0.48
CA VAL A 203 -12.07 -10.02 1.57
C VAL A 203 -13.52 -9.56 1.82
N PRO A 204 -14.52 -10.45 1.74
CA PRO A 204 -15.91 -10.11 2.05
C PRO A 204 -16.07 -9.56 3.47
N LEU A 205 -16.74 -8.42 3.60
CA LEU A 205 -17.03 -7.79 4.90
C LEU A 205 -17.90 -8.73 5.76
N PRO A 206 -17.73 -8.72 7.10
CA PRO A 206 -18.60 -9.49 7.98
C PRO A 206 -20.03 -8.96 7.86
N ALA A 207 -21.02 -9.85 7.87
CA ALA A 207 -22.41 -9.53 7.54
C ALA A 207 -22.96 -8.31 8.31
N ILE A 208 -22.62 -8.18 9.59
CA ILE A 208 -23.01 -7.04 10.44
C ILE A 208 -22.56 -5.70 9.84
N ALA A 209 -21.31 -5.61 9.37
CA ALA A 209 -20.77 -4.40 8.76
C ALA A 209 -21.37 -4.14 7.37
N PHE A 210 -21.56 -5.20 6.58
CA PHE A 210 -22.22 -5.11 5.27
C PHE A 210 -23.64 -4.54 5.39
N TYR A 211 -24.46 -5.10 6.28
CA TYR A 211 -25.84 -4.64 6.50
C TYR A 211 -25.91 -3.25 7.14
N ALA A 212 -25.00 -2.91 8.06
CA ALA A 212 -24.92 -1.57 8.64
C ALA A 212 -24.66 -0.47 7.59
N ILE A 213 -23.98 -0.81 6.49
CA ILE A 213 -23.75 0.09 5.35
C ILE A 213 -24.90 0.01 4.34
N ALA A 214 -25.42 -1.19 4.05
CA ALA A 214 -26.47 -1.42 3.06
C ALA A 214 -27.79 -0.71 3.41
N PHE A 215 -28.31 -0.87 4.64
CA PHE A 215 -29.64 -0.35 5.00
C PHE A 215 -29.76 1.18 4.94
N PRO A 216 -28.77 2.00 5.38
CA PRO A 216 -28.78 3.44 5.14
C PRO A 216 -28.79 3.81 3.65
N LEU A 217 -27.96 3.14 2.82
CA LEU A 217 -27.88 3.41 1.38
C LEU A 217 -29.18 3.03 0.66
N GLN A 218 -29.82 1.91 1.03
CA GLN A 218 -31.13 1.52 0.51
C GLN A 218 -32.19 2.58 0.80
N ARG A 219 -32.25 3.10 2.04
CA ARG A 219 -33.21 4.16 2.41
C ARG A 219 -32.94 5.48 1.68
N LEU A 220 -31.68 5.87 1.52
CA LEU A 220 -31.32 7.06 0.73
C LEU A 220 -31.70 6.90 -0.75
N ALA A 221 -31.41 5.75 -1.36
CA ALA A 221 -31.76 5.47 -2.74
C ALA A 221 -33.28 5.40 -2.96
N ALA A 222 -34.00 4.73 -2.05
CA ALA A 222 -35.46 4.62 -2.10
C ALA A 222 -36.14 5.99 -1.91
N GLY A 223 -35.69 6.78 -0.94
CA GLY A 223 -36.19 8.15 -0.71
C GLY A 223 -35.97 9.07 -1.90
N ASN A 224 -34.74 9.10 -2.45
CA ASN A 224 -34.43 9.90 -3.64
C ASN A 224 -35.25 9.45 -4.87
N ALA A 225 -35.44 8.14 -5.05
CA ALA A 225 -36.23 7.61 -6.16
C ALA A 225 -37.72 7.91 -6.01
N ALA A 226 -38.29 7.74 -4.81
CA ALA A 226 -39.68 8.08 -4.52
C ALA A 226 -39.96 9.57 -4.76
N TRP A 227 -39.10 10.46 -4.24
CA TRP A 227 -39.18 11.91 -4.48
C TRP A 227 -39.09 12.27 -5.97
N THR A 228 -38.21 11.60 -6.72
CA THR A 228 -38.08 11.83 -8.17
C THR A 228 -39.31 11.34 -8.95
N LEU A 229 -39.92 10.22 -8.55
CA LEU A 229 -41.12 9.69 -9.18
C LEU A 229 -42.37 10.56 -8.89
N ASP A 230 -42.49 11.06 -7.66
CA ASP A 230 -43.54 12.01 -7.27
C ASP A 230 -43.43 13.33 -8.06
N LEU A 231 -42.21 13.87 -8.22
CA LEU A 231 -41.95 15.02 -9.11
C LEU A 231 -42.31 14.77 -10.59
N LEU A 232 -42.29 13.52 -11.05
CA LEU A 232 -42.71 13.11 -12.39
C LEU A 232 -44.23 12.86 -12.47
N GLY A 233 -45.00 13.16 -11.41
CA GLY A 233 -46.45 13.03 -11.36
C GLY A 233 -46.94 11.60 -11.13
N ILE A 234 -46.07 10.69 -10.68
CA ILE A 234 -46.43 9.30 -10.41
C ILE A 234 -46.75 9.15 -8.92
N PRO A 235 -47.98 8.76 -8.53
CA PRO A 235 -48.32 8.54 -7.13
C PRO A 235 -47.44 7.45 -6.51
N VAL A 236 -46.73 7.81 -5.43
CA VAL A 236 -45.81 6.93 -4.71
C VAL A 236 -46.15 6.86 -3.23
N LEU A 237 -46.15 5.65 -2.68
CA LEU A 237 -46.07 5.41 -1.24
C LEU A 237 -44.73 4.73 -0.93
N LEU A 238 -43.92 5.34 -0.07
CA LEU A 238 -42.63 4.80 0.38
C LEU A 238 -42.80 4.14 1.76
N ASP A 239 -42.55 2.83 1.85
CA ASP A 239 -42.47 2.09 3.11
C ASP A 239 -41.06 1.53 3.30
N GLY A 240 -40.28 2.14 4.19
CA GLY A 240 -38.89 1.77 4.46
C GLY A 240 -37.96 1.90 3.24
N ASN A 241 -37.72 0.78 2.55
CA ASN A 241 -36.95 0.69 1.30
C ASN A 241 -37.79 0.15 0.12
N VAL A 242 -39.11 0.02 0.29
CA VAL A 242 -40.06 -0.44 -0.74
C VAL A 242 -40.88 0.74 -1.25
N ILE A 243 -40.92 0.87 -2.57
CA ILE A 243 -41.66 1.91 -3.29
C ILE A 243 -42.92 1.26 -3.87
N HIS A 244 -44.08 1.63 -3.35
CA HIS A 244 -45.38 1.18 -3.84
C HIS A 244 -45.89 2.17 -4.90
N LEU A 245 -46.13 1.65 -6.10
CA LEU A 245 -46.72 2.35 -7.23
C LEU A 245 -48.06 1.68 -7.59
N SER A 246 -48.92 2.37 -8.32
CA SER A 246 -50.28 1.89 -8.65
C SER A 246 -50.35 0.52 -9.35
N GLN A 247 -49.28 0.11 -10.05
CA GLN A 247 -49.22 -1.13 -10.83
C GLN A 247 -48.13 -2.11 -10.36
N VAL A 248 -47.23 -1.70 -9.45
CA VAL A 248 -46.03 -2.47 -9.10
C VAL A 248 -45.46 -2.05 -7.75
N THR A 249 -44.81 -2.98 -7.04
CA THR A 249 -43.99 -2.69 -5.86
C THR A 249 -42.51 -2.88 -6.20
N LEU A 250 -41.70 -1.86 -5.93
CA LEU A 250 -40.26 -1.85 -6.23
C LEU A 250 -39.47 -1.85 -4.91
N GLY A 251 -38.95 -3.01 -4.53
CA GLY A 251 -38.05 -3.14 -3.39
C GLY A 251 -36.62 -2.73 -3.74
N VAL A 252 -36.04 -1.79 -2.99
CA VAL A 252 -34.59 -1.51 -3.01
C VAL A 252 -33.88 -2.56 -2.15
N THR A 253 -33.92 -3.82 -2.61
CA THR A 253 -33.24 -4.98 -2.01
C THR A 253 -31.72 -4.85 -2.09
N GLU A 254 -30.95 -5.79 -1.53
CA GLU A 254 -29.48 -5.77 -1.59
C GLU A 254 -28.93 -5.62 -3.03
N ALA A 255 -29.50 -6.32 -4.02
CA ALA A 255 -29.13 -6.20 -5.43
C ALA A 255 -29.46 -4.82 -6.06
N CYS A 256 -30.36 -4.07 -5.42
CA CYS A 256 -30.78 -2.71 -5.79
C CYS A 256 -30.19 -1.63 -4.86
N SER A 257 -29.47 -1.99 -3.80
CA SER A 257 -28.99 -1.07 -2.76
C SER A 257 -27.87 -0.12 -3.22
N GLY A 258 -27.32 -0.38 -4.41
CA GLY A 258 -26.09 0.24 -4.87
C GLY A 258 -24.82 -0.28 -4.19
N ILE A 259 -24.88 -1.16 -3.17
CA ILE A 259 -23.68 -1.56 -2.40
C ILE A 259 -22.63 -2.27 -3.25
N ARG A 260 -23.05 -3.17 -4.16
CA ARG A 260 -22.18 -3.78 -5.19
C ARG A 260 -21.40 -2.73 -5.97
N SER A 261 -22.13 -1.76 -6.52
CA SER A 261 -21.57 -0.66 -7.30
C SER A 261 -20.70 0.23 -6.43
N LEU A 262 -21.05 0.46 -5.17
CA LEU A 262 -20.29 1.29 -4.22
C LEU A 262 -18.95 0.66 -3.84
N ILE A 263 -18.92 -0.62 -3.43
CA ILE A 263 -17.65 -1.30 -3.08
C ILE A 263 -16.75 -1.37 -4.33
N SER A 264 -17.32 -1.73 -5.48
CA SER A 264 -16.60 -1.73 -6.76
C SER A 264 -16.07 -0.33 -7.14
N MET A 265 -16.89 0.72 -6.95
CA MET A 265 -16.50 2.11 -7.22
C MET A 265 -15.43 2.61 -6.24
N PHE A 266 -15.47 2.18 -4.97
CA PHE A 266 -14.41 2.49 -4.00
C PHE A 266 -13.09 1.83 -4.38
N ALA A 267 -13.10 0.55 -4.76
CA ALA A 267 -11.91 -0.15 -5.24
C ALA A 267 -11.29 0.60 -6.43
N VAL A 268 -12.11 0.96 -7.42
CA VAL A 268 -11.71 1.75 -8.59
C VAL A 268 -11.25 3.17 -8.21
N ALA A 269 -11.93 3.87 -7.30
CA ALA A 269 -11.57 5.23 -6.90
C ALA A 269 -10.25 5.29 -6.12
N VAL A 270 -10.00 4.33 -5.23
CA VAL A 270 -8.72 4.19 -4.51
C VAL A 270 -7.60 3.86 -5.50
N THR A 271 -7.82 2.91 -6.41
CA THR A 271 -6.90 2.59 -7.51
C THR A 271 -6.57 3.83 -8.35
N TRP A 272 -7.59 4.51 -8.87
CA TRP A 272 -7.43 5.66 -9.75
C TRP A 272 -6.71 6.81 -9.04
N SER A 273 -7.13 7.13 -7.81
CA SER A 273 -6.49 8.13 -6.95
C SER A 273 -4.98 7.88 -6.81
N VAL A 274 -4.57 6.67 -6.47
CA VAL A 274 -3.16 6.34 -6.21
C VAL A 274 -2.29 6.35 -7.47
N LEU A 275 -2.89 6.12 -8.65
CA LEU A 275 -2.17 6.17 -9.92
C LEU A 275 -2.08 7.58 -10.52
N THR A 276 -3.09 8.45 -10.29
CA THR A 276 -3.26 9.70 -11.05
C THR A 276 -3.11 10.99 -10.23
N LEU A 277 -3.42 10.95 -8.93
CA LEU A 277 -3.44 12.13 -8.07
C LEU A 277 -2.21 12.20 -7.17
N ARG A 278 -1.77 13.44 -6.90
CA ARG A 278 -0.70 13.75 -5.95
C ARG A 278 -1.30 14.33 -4.68
N GLY A 279 -0.92 13.76 -3.53
CA GLY A 279 -1.35 14.17 -2.20
C GLY A 279 -2.54 13.38 -1.65
N PHE A 280 -2.67 13.34 -0.32
CA PHE A 280 -3.73 12.60 0.37
C PHE A 280 -5.12 13.22 0.15
N TRP A 281 -5.28 14.52 0.39
CA TRP A 281 -6.58 15.20 0.31
C TRP A 281 -7.27 15.12 -1.06
N PRO A 282 -6.60 15.35 -2.20
CA PRO A 282 -7.20 15.16 -3.53
C PRO A 282 -7.71 13.74 -3.74
N GLY A 283 -6.95 12.74 -3.27
CA GLY A 283 -7.37 11.34 -3.30
C GLY A 283 -8.56 11.04 -2.40
N ALA A 284 -8.53 11.55 -1.16
CA ALA A 284 -9.62 11.40 -0.21
C ALA A 284 -10.93 12.03 -0.72
N VAL A 285 -10.88 13.19 -1.39
CA VAL A 285 -12.04 13.82 -2.03
C VAL A 285 -12.57 12.97 -3.18
N LEU A 286 -11.69 12.44 -4.05
CA LEU A 286 -12.10 11.54 -5.14
C LEU A 286 -12.76 10.27 -4.61
N VAL A 287 -12.17 9.64 -3.59
CA VAL A 287 -12.71 8.43 -2.94
C VAL A 287 -14.04 8.74 -2.23
N ALA A 288 -14.15 9.84 -1.51
CA ALA A 288 -15.39 10.26 -0.84
C ALA A 288 -16.52 10.55 -1.84
N SER A 289 -16.21 11.09 -3.02
CA SER A 289 -17.20 11.37 -4.07
C SER A 289 -17.89 10.12 -4.63
N ALA A 290 -17.28 8.93 -4.49
CA ALA A 290 -17.89 7.67 -4.91
C ALA A 290 -19.25 7.41 -4.23
N VAL A 291 -19.44 7.87 -2.98
CA VAL A 291 -20.71 7.70 -2.23
C VAL A 291 -21.86 8.48 -2.88
N PRO A 292 -21.84 9.83 -2.99
CA PRO A 292 -22.95 10.56 -3.61
C PRO A 292 -23.14 10.17 -5.08
N ILE A 293 -22.06 9.93 -5.84
CA ILE A 293 -22.14 9.50 -7.24
C ILE A 293 -22.93 8.19 -7.36
N THR A 294 -22.61 7.17 -6.57
CA THR A 294 -23.30 5.87 -6.65
C THR A 294 -24.71 5.91 -6.07
N VAL A 295 -24.99 6.71 -5.04
CA VAL A 295 -26.35 6.93 -4.52
C VAL A 295 -27.24 7.59 -5.58
N ILE A 296 -26.77 8.64 -6.26
CA ILE A 296 -27.50 9.33 -7.32
C ILE A 296 -27.72 8.40 -8.52
N ALA A 297 -26.67 7.71 -8.97
CA ALA A 297 -26.75 6.77 -10.08
C ALA A 297 -27.73 5.62 -9.78
N ASN A 298 -27.71 5.09 -8.55
CA ASN A 298 -28.63 4.04 -8.12
C ASN A 298 -30.08 4.53 -7.97
N ALA A 299 -30.31 5.74 -7.46
CA ALA A 299 -31.65 6.34 -7.45
C ALA A 299 -32.20 6.48 -8.89
N GLY A 300 -31.37 6.96 -9.83
CA GLY A 300 -31.73 7.01 -11.25
C GLY A 300 -32.09 5.65 -11.85
N ARG A 301 -31.39 4.57 -11.45
CA ARG A 301 -31.73 3.18 -11.82
C ARG A 301 -33.12 2.77 -11.32
N VAL A 302 -33.44 3.08 -10.06
CA VAL A 302 -34.75 2.75 -9.46
C VAL A 302 -35.88 3.53 -10.13
N VAL A 303 -35.68 4.83 -10.38
CA VAL A 303 -36.63 5.68 -11.14
C VAL A 303 -36.86 5.13 -12.55
N ALA A 304 -35.79 4.83 -13.30
CA ALA A 304 -35.91 4.26 -14.64
C ALA A 304 -36.65 2.90 -14.64
N THR A 305 -36.38 2.05 -13.65
CA THR A 305 -37.10 0.77 -13.49
C THR A 305 -38.59 0.99 -13.24
N GLY A 306 -38.96 1.96 -12.40
CA GLY A 306 -40.36 2.29 -12.11
C GLY A 306 -41.10 2.93 -13.27
N LEU A 307 -40.44 3.78 -14.05
CA LEU A 307 -40.99 4.35 -15.29
C LEU A 307 -41.28 3.26 -16.33
N VAL A 308 -40.34 2.33 -16.54
CA VAL A 308 -40.55 1.19 -17.45
C VAL A 308 -41.70 0.30 -16.95
N ALA A 309 -41.74 0.00 -15.66
CA ALA A 309 -42.80 -0.84 -15.09
C ALA A 309 -44.20 -0.21 -15.21
N GLN A 310 -44.31 1.12 -15.06
CA GLN A 310 -45.58 1.87 -15.20
C GLN A 310 -46.04 2.02 -16.66
N TYR A 311 -45.14 2.36 -17.59
CA TYR A 311 -45.52 2.74 -18.96
C TYR A 311 -45.35 1.64 -20.03
N VAL A 312 -44.44 0.68 -19.81
CA VAL A 312 -44.13 -0.40 -20.75
C VAL A 312 -44.62 -1.76 -20.23
N GLY A 313 -44.61 -1.92 -18.90
CA GLY A 313 -45.11 -3.10 -18.19
C GLY A 313 -44.04 -3.76 -17.32
N VAL A 314 -44.50 -4.42 -16.25
CA VAL A 314 -43.64 -5.01 -15.21
C VAL A 314 -42.66 -6.04 -15.78
N GLU A 315 -43.08 -6.85 -16.76
CA GLU A 315 -42.24 -7.88 -17.38
C GLU A 315 -40.96 -7.29 -17.98
N TYR A 316 -41.07 -6.17 -18.71
CA TYR A 316 -39.94 -5.44 -19.31
C TYR A 316 -39.03 -4.74 -18.30
N ALA A 317 -39.51 -4.48 -17.08
CA ALA A 317 -38.68 -3.93 -16.00
C ALA A 317 -37.82 -5.01 -15.31
N THR A 318 -38.11 -6.29 -15.53
CA THR A 318 -37.40 -7.43 -14.94
C THR A 318 -36.38 -8.06 -15.92
N GLY A 319 -35.61 -9.04 -15.44
CA GLY A 319 -34.67 -9.80 -16.28
C GLY A 319 -33.60 -8.93 -16.95
N PHE A 320 -33.58 -8.92 -18.29
CA PHE A 320 -32.53 -8.28 -19.09
C PHE A 320 -32.37 -6.78 -18.79
N PHE A 321 -33.47 -6.01 -18.73
CA PHE A 321 -33.41 -4.57 -18.46
C PHE A 321 -32.79 -4.29 -17.07
N HIS A 322 -33.15 -5.09 -16.08
CA HIS A 322 -32.61 -4.96 -14.72
C HIS A 322 -31.10 -5.24 -14.66
N ALA A 323 -30.62 -6.25 -15.39
CA ALA A 323 -29.20 -6.58 -15.48
C ALA A 323 -28.40 -5.54 -16.29
N PHE A 324 -28.88 -5.20 -17.49
CA PHE A 324 -28.23 -4.26 -18.41
C PHE A 324 -28.15 -2.84 -17.82
N SER A 325 -29.23 -2.35 -17.21
CA SER A 325 -29.23 -1.06 -16.51
C SER A 325 -28.19 -1.01 -15.39
N GLY A 326 -27.92 -2.12 -14.69
CA GLY A 326 -26.88 -2.18 -13.66
C GLY A 326 -25.49 -1.83 -14.21
N TRP A 327 -25.12 -2.34 -15.39
CA TRP A 327 -23.84 -2.04 -16.02
C TRP A 327 -23.77 -0.61 -16.58
N VAL A 328 -24.83 -0.15 -17.24
CA VAL A 328 -24.92 1.23 -17.77
C VAL A 328 -24.81 2.26 -16.62
N ILE A 329 -25.49 2.02 -15.51
CA ILE A 329 -25.48 2.89 -14.33
C ILE A 329 -24.10 2.88 -13.65
N PHE A 330 -23.39 1.75 -13.64
CA PHE A 330 -21.99 1.70 -13.20
C PHE A 330 -21.07 2.54 -14.10
N LEU A 331 -21.24 2.49 -15.43
CA LEU A 331 -20.47 3.33 -16.36
C LEU A 331 -20.75 4.82 -16.18
N ILE A 332 -22.01 5.21 -15.97
CA ILE A 332 -22.40 6.59 -15.67
C ILE A 332 -21.74 7.06 -14.36
N ALA A 333 -21.78 6.24 -13.31
CA ALA A 333 -21.11 6.53 -12.05
C ALA A 333 -19.58 6.65 -12.23
N PHE A 334 -18.96 5.78 -13.01
CA PHE A 334 -17.52 5.85 -13.31
C PHE A 334 -17.16 7.10 -14.12
N ALA A 335 -17.98 7.49 -15.10
CA ALA A 335 -17.82 8.75 -15.82
C ALA A 335 -17.94 9.97 -14.90
N GLY A 336 -18.87 9.94 -13.94
CA GLY A 336 -18.97 10.95 -12.88
C GLY A 336 -17.70 11.04 -12.03
N LEU A 337 -17.12 9.90 -11.64
CA LEU A 337 -15.86 9.83 -10.90
C LEU A 337 -14.69 10.44 -11.71
N LEU A 338 -14.62 10.15 -13.02
CA LEU A 338 -13.65 10.77 -13.92
C LEU A 338 -13.85 12.28 -14.06
N GLY A 339 -15.11 12.76 -14.04
CA GLY A 339 -15.44 14.18 -13.99
C GLY A 339 -14.93 14.87 -12.72
N VAL A 340 -15.11 14.25 -11.54
CA VAL A 340 -14.54 14.75 -10.28
C VAL A 340 -13.01 14.76 -10.33
N HIS A 341 -12.38 13.70 -10.86
CA HIS A 341 -10.94 13.66 -11.06
C HIS A 341 -10.45 14.80 -11.98
N ALA A 342 -11.15 15.09 -13.08
CA ALA A 342 -10.83 16.20 -13.98
C ALA A 342 -10.94 17.56 -13.26
N LEU A 343 -11.99 17.78 -12.47
CA LEU A 343 -12.16 18.99 -11.67
C LEU A 343 -11.03 19.18 -10.65
N ILE A 344 -10.67 18.12 -9.92
CA ILE A 344 -9.54 18.12 -8.98
C ILE A 344 -8.23 18.50 -9.70
N ARG A 345 -7.98 17.92 -10.88
CA ARG A 345 -6.80 18.20 -11.71
C ARG A 345 -6.74 19.66 -12.17
N LEU A 346 -7.88 20.25 -12.53
CA LEU A 346 -7.97 21.67 -12.91
C LEU A 346 -7.63 22.58 -11.72
N VAL A 347 -8.19 22.31 -10.54
CA VAL A 347 -7.89 23.07 -9.31
C VAL A 347 -6.41 22.96 -8.93
N GLN A 348 -5.81 21.76 -9.03
CA GLN A 348 -4.38 21.57 -8.78
C GLN A 348 -3.50 22.34 -9.77
N GLY A 349 -3.83 22.32 -11.07
CA GLY A 349 -3.09 23.07 -12.09
C GLY A 349 -3.16 24.58 -11.88
N TRP A 350 -4.34 25.10 -11.51
CA TRP A 350 -4.55 26.52 -11.22
C TRP A 350 -3.87 27.00 -9.93
N SER A 351 -3.77 26.13 -8.92
CA SER A 351 -2.98 26.42 -7.71
C SER A 351 -1.48 26.50 -8.02
N ALA A 352 -0.96 25.56 -8.81
CA ALA A 352 0.46 25.52 -9.19
C ALA A 352 0.90 26.72 -10.02
N SER A 353 0.01 27.33 -10.82
CA SER A 353 0.31 28.58 -11.55
C SER A 353 0.25 29.85 -10.71
N ARG A 354 -0.12 29.76 -9.43
CA ARG A 354 -0.26 30.90 -8.50
C ARG A 354 0.82 30.97 -7.41
N GLU A 355 1.64 29.95 -7.24
CA GLU A 355 2.82 30.06 -6.38
C GLU A 355 3.87 30.98 -7.06
N PRO A 356 4.23 32.13 -6.48
CA PRO A 356 5.29 32.96 -7.04
C PRO A 356 6.61 32.18 -6.96
N ALA A 357 7.42 32.28 -8.03
CA ALA A 357 8.73 31.64 -8.07
C ALA A 357 9.55 32.08 -6.85
N ARG A 358 9.95 31.13 -6.00
CA ARG A 358 10.78 31.43 -4.83
C ARG A 358 12.12 31.99 -5.34
N PRO A 359 12.59 33.15 -4.83
CA PRO A 359 13.93 33.60 -5.13
C PRO A 359 14.93 32.55 -4.63
N THR A 360 15.86 32.18 -5.51
CA THR A 360 16.93 31.20 -5.30
C THR A 360 18.07 31.74 -4.46
#